data_AF-A0A9D2SV05-F1
#
_entry.id   AF-A0A9D2SV05-F1
#
_cell.length_a   1.000
_cell.length_b   1.000
_cell.length_c   1.000
_cell.angle_alpha   90.00
_cell.angle_beta   90.00
_cell.angle_gamma   90.00
#
_symmetry.space_group_name_H-M   'P 1'
#
loop_
_entity.id
_entity.type
_entity.pdbx_description
1 polymer ?
#
loop_
_entity_poly.entity_id
_entity_poly.type
_entity_poly.pdbx_seq_one_letter_code
_entity_poly.pdbx_strand_id
1 'polypeptide(L)'
;MTIREIEELSGMTRANIRFYEKEGLITPERNSNGYRNYSEEDLNTLKRIRLLRTLHLSLEDIKSLSRNEQELAELLIRHLTNLKKEQQSLGRSVEVCERLCKDQAVYSSFDAQRYLDLLDSSTPEPPSELKEDTLPKVTSPWVRYFARSIDAAIYMILWNTFLSLILHINIMETGFAGLVADIIAYNCLFLLAEPFMLSRFGTTPGKFLLGLRMTAETGARLTHGEALHRTWTVLKKGCGFNLPVYWIIRMYKSYRACKDGETLDWEQETLLWLNDRYIPLKVSVSLVGLTLINTLSLILVWQAGALPQNRGDLTVEQYAENFNDMERYFSIDRQLNLPGNITIYGIVTIDDSRLILSKDGAWEKIPGTPYITGTAENYAELPQLDYTVEDGVMTGLNFSASCENEDITIASYGDLMAVSALAFLCAQDDYRLLPAAPTFIYAQIKASGDSFSSFKISEAGVTISCTVEYDGYELRPDTWIQSRVLVPAYGSEPSFSINFSVTKA
;
A
#
# COMPACT_ATOMS: atom_id res chain seq x y z
N MET A 1 -41.15 26.59 38.73
CA MET A 1 -40.79 25.74 39.89
C MET A 1 -39.28 25.61 40.00
N THR A 2 -38.73 25.57 41.21
CA THR A 2 -37.30 25.35 41.45
C THR A 2 -36.89 23.88 41.27
N ILE A 3 -35.59 23.60 41.14
CA ILE A 3 -35.08 22.21 41.01
C ILE A 3 -35.50 21.31 42.20
N ARG A 4 -35.65 21.88 43.40
CA ARG A 4 -36.07 21.15 44.59
C ARG A 4 -37.56 20.82 44.55
N GLU A 5 -38.38 21.80 44.20
CA GLU A 5 -39.84 21.61 44.06
C GLU A 5 -40.16 20.56 42.99
N ILE A 6 -39.50 20.62 41.82
CA ILE A 6 -39.76 19.64 40.76
C ILE A 6 -39.25 18.24 41.12
N GLU A 7 -38.17 18.12 41.88
CA GLU A 7 -37.67 16.84 42.40
C GLU A 7 -38.71 16.20 43.34
N GLU A 8 -39.25 16.97 44.28
CA GLU A 8 -40.30 16.51 45.21
C GLU A 8 -41.58 16.14 44.45
N LEU A 9 -42.02 16.94 43.48
CA LEU A 9 -43.27 16.73 42.73
C LEU A 9 -43.19 15.62 41.66
N SER A 10 -42.02 15.43 41.04
CA SER A 10 -41.80 14.38 40.02
C SER A 10 -41.38 13.05 40.66
N GLY A 11 -40.83 13.08 41.89
CA GLY A 11 -40.19 11.95 42.54
C GLY A 11 -38.93 11.47 41.81
N MET A 12 -38.24 12.38 41.11
CA MET A 12 -37.00 12.10 40.39
C MET A 12 -35.87 12.92 41.00
N THR A 13 -34.69 12.31 41.12
CA THR A 13 -33.52 13.01 41.65
C THR A 13 -33.10 14.15 40.71
N ARG A 14 -32.44 15.18 41.25
CA ARG A 14 -31.86 16.27 40.42
C ARG A 14 -30.97 15.77 39.29
N ALA A 15 -30.26 14.67 39.50
CA ALA A 15 -29.40 14.05 38.49
C ALA A 15 -30.22 13.54 37.30
N ASN A 16 -31.33 12.84 37.56
CA ASN A 16 -32.24 12.36 36.51
C ASN A 16 -32.84 13.52 35.72
N ILE A 17 -33.27 14.58 36.41
CA ILE A 17 -33.88 15.76 35.77
C ILE A 17 -32.87 16.46 34.85
N ARG A 18 -31.63 16.67 35.32
CA ARG A 18 -30.54 17.24 34.51
C ARG A 18 -30.15 16.34 33.33
N PHE A 19 -30.21 15.03 33.53
CA PHE A 19 -29.98 14.08 32.45
C PHE A 19 -31.03 14.24 31.35
N TYR A 20 -32.32 14.28 31.68
CA TYR A 20 -33.37 14.46 30.68
C TYR A 20 -33.38 15.84 30.02
N GLU A 21 -32.95 16.89 30.73
CA GLU A 21 -32.67 18.20 30.13
C GLU A 21 -31.54 18.10 29.09
N LYS A 22 -30.43 17.43 29.42
CA LYS A 22 -29.30 17.22 28.51
C LYS A 22 -29.71 16.39 27.28
N GLU A 23 -30.56 15.39 27.48
CA GLU A 23 -31.10 14.54 26.41
C GLU A 23 -32.20 15.23 25.58
N GLY A 24 -32.55 16.49 25.91
CA GLY A 24 -33.49 17.33 25.17
C GLY A 24 -34.96 16.99 25.38
N LEU A 25 -35.30 16.23 26.43
CA LEU A 25 -36.67 15.81 26.72
C LEU A 25 -37.46 16.85 27.52
N ILE A 26 -36.77 17.77 28.20
CA ILE A 26 -37.35 18.95 28.83
C ILE A 26 -36.43 20.14 28.57
N THR A 27 -36.99 21.33 28.47
CA THR A 27 -36.24 22.56 28.19
C THR A 27 -36.75 23.68 29.09
N PRO A 28 -36.39 23.66 30.39
CA PRO A 28 -36.84 24.67 31.33
C PRO A 28 -36.27 26.03 30.98
N GLU A 29 -37.10 27.06 31.10
CA GLU A 29 -36.66 28.44 30.94
C GLU A 29 -35.67 28.83 32.04
N ARG A 30 -34.90 29.89 31.78
CA ARG A 30 -34.02 30.48 32.78
C ARG A 30 -34.54 31.84 33.18
N ASN A 31 -34.68 32.04 34.49
CA ASN A 31 -35.01 33.35 35.04
C ASN A 31 -33.85 34.32 34.82
N SER A 32 -34.11 35.62 34.99
CA SER A 32 -33.11 36.70 34.86
C SER A 32 -31.88 36.54 35.76
N ASN A 33 -31.99 35.75 36.83
CA ASN A 33 -30.90 35.40 37.75
C ASN A 33 -30.12 34.12 37.34
N GLY A 34 -30.37 33.58 36.15
CA GLY A 34 -29.67 32.42 35.59
C GLY A 34 -30.13 31.04 36.12
N TYR A 35 -31.06 31.01 37.08
CA TYR A 35 -31.62 29.76 37.61
C TYR A 35 -32.69 29.17 36.70
N ARG A 36 -32.75 27.84 36.65
CA ARG A 36 -33.78 27.10 35.91
C ARG A 36 -35.14 27.28 36.58
N ASN A 37 -36.14 27.60 35.78
CA ASN A 37 -37.52 27.68 36.18
C ASN A 37 -38.30 26.65 35.38
N TYR A 38 -38.63 25.54 36.03
CA TYR A 38 -39.37 24.46 35.40
C TYR A 38 -40.87 24.80 35.36
N SER A 39 -41.50 24.58 34.21
CA SER A 39 -42.92 24.75 34.02
C SER A 39 -43.73 23.56 34.55
N GLU A 40 -45.05 23.70 34.62
CA GLU A 40 -45.93 22.55 34.88
C GLU A 40 -45.87 21.52 33.74
N GLU A 41 -45.60 21.95 32.52
CA GLU A 41 -45.42 21.08 31.37
C GLU A 41 -44.16 20.21 31.52
N ASP A 42 -43.05 20.79 31.99
CA ASP A 42 -41.83 20.04 32.31
C ASP A 42 -42.10 18.96 33.37
N LEU A 43 -42.89 19.30 34.41
CA LEU A 43 -43.28 18.36 35.45
C LEU A 43 -44.11 17.20 34.89
N ASN A 44 -45.10 17.50 34.04
CA ASN A 44 -45.92 16.48 33.40
C ASN A 44 -45.10 15.60 32.47
N THR A 45 -44.15 16.18 31.74
CA THR A 45 -43.22 15.42 30.88
C THR A 45 -42.34 14.50 31.73
N LEU A 46 -41.77 14.98 32.84
CA LEU A 46 -41.01 14.13 33.76
C LEU A 46 -41.85 13.00 34.36
N LYS A 47 -43.11 13.24 34.70
CA LYS A 47 -44.04 12.20 35.17
C LYS A 47 -44.30 11.14 34.10
N ARG A 48 -44.49 11.55 32.83
CA ARG A 48 -44.62 10.62 31.69
C ARG A 48 -43.36 9.78 31.50
N ILE A 49 -42.18 10.42 31.49
CA ILE A 49 -40.88 9.73 31.37
C ILE A 49 -40.73 8.72 32.50
N ARG A 50 -41.00 9.12 33.75
CA ARG A 50 -40.93 8.24 34.91
C ARG A 50 -41.83 7.02 34.75
N LEU A 51 -43.09 7.20 34.34
CA LEU A 51 -44.02 6.10 34.11
C LEU A 51 -43.48 5.14 33.06
N LEU A 52 -43.08 5.64 31.88
CA LEU A 52 -42.60 4.79 30.79
C LEU A 52 -41.30 4.05 31.17
N ARG A 53 -40.38 4.71 31.88
CA ARG A 53 -39.17 4.06 32.41
C ARG A 53 -39.49 3.00 33.47
N THR A 54 -40.51 3.22 34.30
CA THR A 54 -40.98 2.23 35.28
C THR A 54 -41.59 1.01 34.59
N LEU A 55 -42.21 1.21 33.42
CA LEU A 55 -42.69 0.12 32.55
C LEU A 55 -41.56 -0.52 31.73
N HIS A 56 -40.29 -0.21 32.00
CA HIS A 56 -39.11 -0.75 31.32
C HIS A 56 -38.96 -0.35 29.83
N LEU A 57 -39.60 0.73 29.38
CA LEU A 57 -39.34 1.26 28.04
C LEU A 57 -37.94 1.89 27.96
N SER A 58 -37.30 1.77 26.79
CA SER A 58 -35.98 2.36 26.54
C SER A 58 -36.06 3.88 26.46
N LEU A 59 -34.91 4.57 26.61
CA LEU A 59 -34.85 6.02 26.42
C LEU A 59 -35.09 6.41 24.95
N GLU A 60 -34.71 5.54 24.02
CA GLU A 60 -34.92 5.73 22.58
C GLU A 60 -36.42 5.72 22.25
N ASP A 61 -37.18 4.76 22.81
CA ASP A 61 -38.64 4.71 22.69
C ASP A 61 -39.31 5.99 23.22
N ILE A 62 -38.82 6.53 24.34
CA ILE A 62 -39.37 7.76 24.92
C ILE A 62 -39.05 8.97 24.03
N LYS A 63 -37.87 9.00 23.40
CA LYS A 63 -37.49 10.06 22.46
C LYS A 63 -38.31 10.00 21.18
N SER A 64 -38.54 8.83 20.60
CA SER A 64 -39.36 8.69 19.39
C SER A 64 -40.80 9.16 19.64
N LEU A 65 -41.37 8.82 20.80
CA LEU A 65 -42.67 9.35 21.25
C LEU A 65 -42.66 10.87 21.41
N SER A 66 -41.61 11.45 22.01
CA SER A 66 -41.50 12.91 22.19
C SER A 66 -41.42 13.69 20.86
N ARG A 67 -40.94 13.04 19.79
CA ARG A 67 -40.81 13.60 18.44
C ARG A 67 -42.00 13.28 17.53
N ASN A 68 -43.01 12.57 18.05
CA ASN A 68 -44.14 12.04 17.28
C ASN A 68 -43.73 11.15 16.09
N GLU A 69 -42.57 10.47 16.19
CA GLU A 69 -42.10 9.51 15.19
C GLU A 69 -42.86 8.18 15.26
N GLN A 70 -43.47 7.89 16.41
CA GLN A 70 -44.22 6.67 16.67
C GLN A 70 -45.44 6.95 17.56
N GLU A 71 -46.53 6.20 17.38
CA GLU A 71 -47.70 6.30 18.25
C GLU A 71 -47.51 5.50 19.55
N LEU A 72 -47.95 6.07 20.67
CA LEU A 72 -47.87 5.45 22.00
C LEU A 72 -48.58 4.09 22.05
N ALA A 73 -49.76 3.98 21.43
CA ALA A 73 -50.55 2.75 21.46
C ALA A 73 -49.82 1.59 20.76
N GLU A 74 -49.26 1.83 19.57
CA GLU A 74 -48.52 0.81 18.81
C GLU A 74 -47.28 0.33 19.57
N LEU A 75 -46.53 1.28 20.15
CA LEU A 75 -45.35 0.96 20.97
C LEU A 75 -45.73 0.09 22.17
N LEU A 76 -46.79 0.47 22.90
CA LEU A 76 -47.26 -0.27 24.07
C LEU A 76 -47.81 -1.66 23.70
N ILE A 77 -48.47 -1.84 22.55
CA ILE A 77 -48.93 -3.17 22.08
C ILE A 77 -47.73 -4.10 21.82
N ARG A 78 -46.70 -3.59 21.14
CA ARG A 78 -45.44 -4.32 20.90
C ARG A 78 -44.76 -4.68 22.23
N HIS A 79 -44.64 -3.71 23.13
CA HIS A 79 -44.02 -3.90 24.44
C HIS A 79 -44.78 -4.91 25.31
N LEU A 80 -46.11 -4.84 25.33
CA LEU A 80 -46.96 -5.79 26.06
C LEU A 80 -46.81 -7.21 25.52
N THR A 81 -46.65 -7.36 24.21
CA THR A 81 -46.37 -8.67 23.59
C THR A 81 -45.02 -9.23 24.04
N ASN A 82 -43.99 -8.39 24.13
CA ASN A 82 -42.67 -8.77 24.64
C ASN A 82 -42.73 -9.15 26.13
N LEU A 83 -43.37 -8.32 26.97
CA LEU A 83 -43.55 -8.60 28.40
C LEU A 83 -44.29 -9.91 28.65
N LYS A 84 -45.33 -10.23 27.86
CA LYS A 84 -46.03 -11.52 27.96
C LYS A 84 -45.14 -12.71 27.60
N LYS A 85 -44.29 -12.57 26.57
CA LYS A 85 -43.31 -13.61 26.21
C LYS A 85 -42.28 -13.80 27.32
N GLU A 86 -41.77 -12.71 27.89
CA GLU A 86 -40.82 -12.74 29.00
C GLU A 86 -41.43 -13.38 30.25
N GLN A 87 -42.68 -13.01 30.61
CA GLN A 87 -43.42 -13.64 31.70
C GLN A 87 -43.58 -15.15 31.50
N GLN A 88 -43.90 -15.58 30.27
CA GLN A 88 -44.03 -17.01 29.95
C GLN A 88 -42.68 -17.73 30.05
N SER A 89 -41.60 -17.11 29.58
CA SER A 89 -40.23 -17.64 29.67
C SER A 89 -39.77 -17.80 31.12
N LEU A 90 -39.98 -16.76 31.94
CA LEU A 90 -39.70 -16.80 33.37
C LEU A 90 -40.55 -17.86 34.08
N GLY A 91 -41.83 -17.98 33.73
CA GLY A 91 -42.71 -19.03 34.27
C GLY A 91 -42.19 -20.45 34.03
N ARG A 92 -41.67 -20.72 32.82
CA ARG A 92 -41.03 -22.00 32.52
C ARG A 92 -39.72 -22.21 33.28
N SER A 93 -38.92 -21.15 33.39
CA SER A 93 -37.68 -21.19 34.18
C SER A 93 -37.97 -21.52 35.65
N VAL A 94 -39.03 -20.95 36.21
CA VAL A 94 -39.53 -21.28 37.56
C VAL A 94 -39.94 -22.75 37.64
N GLU A 95 -40.73 -23.25 36.68
CA GLU A 95 -41.15 -24.65 36.65
C GLU A 95 -39.96 -25.63 36.61
N VAL A 96 -38.95 -25.33 35.79
CA VAL A 96 -37.72 -26.12 35.70
C VAL A 96 -36.94 -26.05 37.02
N CYS A 97 -36.82 -24.87 37.65
CA CYS A 97 -36.20 -24.72 38.96
C CYS A 97 -36.93 -25.55 40.04
N GLU A 98 -38.26 -25.51 40.07
CA GLU A 98 -39.07 -26.30 41.01
C GLU A 98 -38.89 -27.80 40.80
N ARG A 99 -38.83 -28.26 39.54
CA ARG A 99 -38.59 -29.67 39.20
C ARG A 99 -37.18 -30.11 39.61
N LEU A 100 -36.16 -29.32 39.30
CA LEU A 100 -34.77 -29.57 39.72
C LEU A 100 -34.66 -29.68 41.25
N CYS A 101 -35.37 -28.81 41.99
CA CYS A 101 -35.42 -28.88 43.45
C CYS A 101 -36.13 -30.15 43.95
N LYS A 102 -37.27 -30.52 43.35
CA LYS A 102 -38.03 -31.75 43.70
C LYS A 102 -37.24 -33.02 43.42
N ASP A 103 -36.53 -33.06 42.30
CA ASP A 103 -35.72 -34.20 41.87
C ASP A 103 -34.42 -34.34 42.67
N GLN A 104 -34.11 -33.38 43.56
CA GLN A 104 -32.84 -33.30 44.30
C GLN A 104 -31.63 -33.46 43.37
N ALA A 105 -31.70 -32.80 42.21
CA ALA A 105 -30.73 -32.94 41.14
C ALA A 105 -29.32 -32.58 41.65
N VAL A 106 -28.38 -33.52 41.50
CA VAL A 106 -26.96 -33.30 41.80
C VAL A 106 -26.26 -32.83 40.53
N TYR A 107 -25.52 -31.72 40.61
CA TYR A 107 -24.87 -31.08 39.46
C TYR A 107 -24.09 -32.05 38.56
N SER A 108 -23.38 -33.02 39.15
CA SER A 108 -22.56 -33.97 38.41
C SER A 108 -23.31 -35.06 37.65
N SER A 109 -24.62 -35.25 37.91
CA SER A 109 -25.34 -36.44 37.43
C SER A 109 -26.78 -36.20 36.99
N PHE A 110 -27.28 -34.97 37.03
CA PHE A 110 -28.63 -34.69 36.52
C PHE A 110 -28.65 -34.70 34.99
N ASP A 111 -29.76 -35.17 34.43
CA ASP A 111 -29.97 -35.20 32.98
C ASP A 111 -30.34 -33.81 32.47
N ALA A 112 -29.34 -33.04 32.04
CA ALA A 112 -29.54 -31.68 31.55
C ALA A 112 -30.49 -31.62 30.33
N GLN A 113 -30.42 -32.60 29.41
CA GLN A 113 -31.23 -32.58 28.19
C GLN A 113 -32.71 -32.64 28.53
N ARG A 114 -33.10 -33.48 29.50
CA ARG A 114 -34.48 -33.58 29.96
C ARG A 114 -35.07 -32.24 30.45
N TYR A 115 -34.27 -31.38 31.08
CA TYR A 115 -34.73 -30.07 31.53
C TYR A 115 -34.65 -29.00 30.44
N LEU A 116 -33.69 -29.11 29.51
CA LEU A 116 -33.61 -28.25 28.32
C LEU A 116 -34.81 -28.44 27.39
N ASP A 117 -35.27 -29.68 27.19
CA ASP A 117 -36.45 -29.98 26.37
C ASP A 117 -37.74 -29.31 26.90
N LEU A 118 -37.80 -29.05 28.22
CA LEU A 118 -38.90 -28.30 28.85
C LEU A 118 -38.83 -26.79 28.56
N LEU A 119 -37.65 -26.27 28.24
CA LEU A 119 -37.39 -24.87 27.90
C LEU A 119 -37.49 -24.62 26.39
N ASP A 120 -37.02 -25.55 25.55
CA ASP A 120 -36.78 -25.37 24.10
C ASP A 120 -38.02 -25.24 23.22
N SER A 121 -39.22 -25.31 23.79
CA SER A 121 -40.49 -25.15 23.04
C SER A 121 -40.76 -23.72 22.52
N SER A 122 -39.85 -22.74 22.67
CA SER A 122 -40.18 -21.32 22.39
C SER A 122 -39.09 -20.41 21.80
N THR A 123 -37.81 -20.76 21.80
CA THR A 123 -36.75 -19.88 21.29
C THR A 123 -35.61 -20.65 20.63
N PRO A 124 -35.31 -20.41 19.34
CA PRO A 124 -34.21 -21.07 18.63
C PRO A 124 -32.81 -20.47 18.92
N GLU A 125 -32.72 -19.34 19.64
CA GLU A 125 -31.45 -18.72 19.98
C GLU A 125 -30.97 -19.06 21.40
N PRO A 126 -29.66 -19.27 21.60
CA PRO A 126 -29.12 -19.53 22.93
C PRO A 126 -29.27 -18.30 23.86
N PRO A 127 -29.38 -18.54 25.19
CA PRO A 127 -29.40 -17.49 26.21
C PRO A 127 -28.27 -16.47 26.07
N SER A 128 -28.53 -15.21 26.43
CA SER A 128 -27.56 -14.12 26.43
C SER A 128 -26.30 -14.44 27.23
N GLU A 129 -26.47 -15.11 28.36
CA GLU A 129 -25.44 -15.48 29.31
C GLU A 129 -24.41 -16.43 28.66
N LEU A 130 -24.88 -17.41 27.89
CA LEU A 130 -24.01 -18.33 27.14
C LEU A 130 -23.31 -17.65 25.95
N LYS A 131 -23.83 -16.52 25.45
CA LYS A 131 -23.14 -15.71 24.43
C LYS A 131 -21.95 -14.94 25.04
N GLU A 132 -21.98 -14.67 26.34
CA GLU A 132 -20.88 -14.01 27.07
C GLU A 132 -19.75 -14.97 27.48
N ASP A 133 -20.05 -16.27 27.61
CA ASP A 133 -19.09 -17.34 27.96
C ASP A 133 -18.16 -17.73 26.80
N THR A 134 -17.41 -16.76 26.27
CA THR A 134 -16.44 -16.96 25.18
C THR A 134 -15.03 -16.56 25.60
N LEU A 135 -14.02 -17.23 25.04
CA LEU A 135 -12.62 -16.87 25.27
C LEU A 135 -12.36 -15.41 24.82
N PRO A 136 -11.54 -14.64 25.56
CA PRO A 136 -11.32 -13.23 25.26
C PRO A 136 -10.77 -13.06 23.86
N LYS A 137 -11.53 -12.33 23.03
CA LYS A 137 -11.23 -12.14 21.62
C LYS A 137 -10.46 -10.87 21.37
N VAL A 138 -9.41 -10.97 20.56
CA VAL A 138 -8.59 -9.80 20.20
C VAL A 138 -9.31 -8.93 19.17
N THR A 139 -9.98 -7.87 19.63
CA THR A 139 -10.70 -6.85 18.83
C THR A 139 -9.81 -5.67 18.42
N SER A 140 -8.58 -5.97 17.98
CA SER A 140 -7.57 -4.97 17.61
C SER A 140 -7.25 -4.99 16.10
N PRO A 141 -8.13 -4.44 15.24
CA PRO A 141 -7.97 -4.55 13.79
C PRO A 141 -6.70 -3.87 13.26
N TRP A 142 -6.33 -2.71 13.82
CA TRP A 142 -5.12 -1.99 13.40
C TRP A 142 -3.84 -2.74 13.74
N VAL A 143 -3.77 -3.37 14.92
CA VAL A 143 -2.62 -4.20 15.31
C VAL A 143 -2.45 -5.37 14.34
N ARG A 144 -3.56 -6.03 13.97
CA ARG A 144 -3.57 -7.11 12.99
C ARG A 144 -3.15 -6.64 11.58
N TYR A 145 -3.62 -5.45 11.18
CA TYR A 145 -3.28 -4.84 9.90
C TYR A 145 -1.78 -4.54 9.82
N PHE A 146 -1.24 -3.77 10.78
CA PHE A 146 0.17 -3.38 10.76
C PHE A 146 1.12 -4.57 10.91
N ALA A 147 0.75 -5.60 11.69
CA ALA A 147 1.53 -6.84 11.75
C ALA A 147 1.67 -7.45 10.36
N ARG A 148 0.57 -7.50 9.60
CA ARG A 148 0.59 -8.02 8.23
C ARG A 148 1.31 -7.08 7.25
N SER A 149 1.20 -5.77 7.42
CA SER A 149 1.94 -4.80 6.60
C SER A 149 3.45 -4.94 6.75
N ILE A 150 3.94 -5.23 7.96
CA ILE A 150 5.36 -5.51 8.20
C ILE A 150 5.78 -6.80 7.48
N ASP A 151 5.01 -7.89 7.65
CA ASP A 151 5.29 -9.16 6.96
C ASP A 151 5.30 -8.95 5.42
N ALA A 152 4.34 -8.17 4.91
CA ALA A 152 4.22 -7.84 3.50
C ALA A 152 5.41 -7.03 2.97
N ALA A 153 5.88 -6.03 3.72
CA ALA A 153 7.06 -5.27 3.37
C ALA A 153 8.30 -6.17 3.23
N ILE A 154 8.48 -7.12 4.16
CA ILE A 154 9.60 -8.07 4.09
C ILE A 154 9.54 -8.89 2.78
N TYR A 155 8.36 -9.42 2.42
CA TYR A 155 8.19 -10.19 1.19
C TYR A 155 8.48 -9.35 -0.07
N MET A 156 7.96 -8.12 -0.12
CA MET A 156 8.14 -7.24 -1.28
C MET A 156 9.57 -6.73 -1.41
N ILE A 157 10.29 -6.49 -0.31
CA ILE A 157 11.71 -6.15 -0.35
C ILE A 157 12.51 -7.29 -0.97
N LEU A 158 12.25 -8.54 -0.55
CA LEU A 158 12.93 -9.71 -1.11
C LEU A 158 12.63 -9.88 -2.60
N TRP A 159 11.37 -9.73 -3.00
CA TRP A 159 10.94 -9.82 -4.39
C TRP A 159 11.56 -8.72 -5.27
N ASN A 160 11.51 -7.47 -4.82
CA ASN A 160 12.09 -6.34 -5.55
C ASN A 160 13.62 -6.45 -5.65
N THR A 161 14.28 -6.94 -4.59
CA THR A 161 15.72 -7.21 -4.61
C THR A 161 16.06 -8.29 -5.64
N PHE A 162 15.24 -9.34 -5.72
CA PHE A 162 15.40 -10.39 -6.73
C PHE A 162 15.21 -9.84 -8.15
N LEU A 163 14.13 -9.10 -8.42
CA LEU A 163 13.88 -8.51 -9.73
C LEU A 163 15.00 -7.54 -10.15
N SER A 164 15.40 -6.67 -9.23
CA SER A 164 16.33 -5.59 -9.53
C SER A 164 17.79 -6.07 -9.61
N LEU A 165 18.25 -6.90 -8.68
CA LEU A 165 19.67 -7.29 -8.61
C LEU A 165 19.98 -8.60 -9.33
N ILE A 166 19.00 -9.49 -9.52
CA ILE A 166 19.23 -10.78 -10.19
C ILE A 166 18.70 -10.74 -11.62
N LEU A 167 17.50 -10.21 -11.81
CA LEU A 167 16.90 -10.13 -13.15
C LEU A 167 17.19 -8.81 -13.88
N HIS A 168 17.84 -7.84 -13.22
CA HIS A 168 18.15 -6.52 -13.79
C HIS A 168 16.91 -5.80 -14.37
N ILE A 169 15.75 -6.04 -13.76
CA ILE A 169 14.49 -5.40 -14.15
C ILE A 169 14.36 -4.08 -13.40
N ASN A 170 14.11 -3.00 -14.13
CA ASN A 170 13.77 -1.71 -13.55
C ASN A 170 12.38 -1.78 -12.90
N ILE A 171 12.36 -1.96 -11.58
CA ILE A 171 11.15 -2.08 -10.75
C ILE A 171 10.25 -0.84 -10.77
N MET A 172 10.69 0.29 -11.32
CA MET A 172 9.86 1.49 -11.51
C MET A 172 9.03 1.46 -12.80
N GLU A 173 9.40 0.62 -13.77
CA GLU A 173 8.86 0.69 -15.14
C GLU A 173 8.16 -0.60 -15.59
N THR A 174 7.90 -1.54 -14.68
CA THR A 174 7.30 -2.85 -15.00
C THR A 174 5.83 -2.79 -15.48
N GLY A 175 5.15 -1.66 -15.30
CA GLY A 175 3.78 -1.44 -15.75
C GLY A 175 2.75 -2.45 -15.21
N PHE A 176 1.73 -2.76 -16.02
CA PHE A 176 0.63 -3.65 -15.62
C PHE A 176 1.08 -5.11 -15.44
N ALA A 177 1.99 -5.60 -16.29
CA ALA A 177 2.53 -6.95 -16.17
C ALA A 177 3.30 -7.14 -14.86
N GLY A 178 4.10 -6.13 -14.48
CA GLY A 178 4.76 -6.07 -13.18
C GLY A 178 3.79 -6.13 -12.01
N LEU A 179 2.73 -5.32 -12.03
CA LEU A 179 1.70 -5.35 -10.99
C LEU A 179 1.11 -6.76 -10.81
N VAL A 180 0.80 -7.46 -11.91
CA VAL A 180 0.28 -8.83 -11.85
C VAL A 180 1.33 -9.78 -11.27
N ALA A 181 2.59 -9.68 -11.71
CA ALA A 181 3.69 -10.48 -11.19
C ALA A 181 3.90 -10.27 -9.69
N ASP A 182 3.84 -9.03 -9.21
CA ASP A 182 3.96 -8.68 -7.79
C ASP A 182 2.86 -9.30 -6.93
N ILE A 183 1.61 -9.26 -7.41
CA ILE A 183 0.47 -9.89 -6.71
C ILE A 183 0.69 -11.40 -6.61
N ILE A 184 1.11 -12.05 -7.70
CA ILE A 184 1.38 -13.49 -7.73
C ILE A 184 2.53 -13.83 -6.78
N ALA A 185 3.66 -13.11 -6.89
CA ALA A 185 4.83 -13.30 -6.06
C ALA A 185 4.51 -13.12 -4.57
N TYR A 186 3.80 -12.05 -4.21
CA TYR A 186 3.33 -11.82 -2.84
C TYR A 186 2.50 -13.00 -2.32
N ASN A 187 1.52 -13.47 -3.10
CA ASN A 187 0.64 -14.56 -2.70
C ASN A 187 1.41 -15.87 -2.51
N CYS A 188 2.36 -16.17 -3.39
CA CYS A 188 3.24 -17.33 -3.29
C CYS A 188 4.13 -17.25 -2.05
N LEU A 189 4.83 -16.13 -1.84
CA LEU A 189 5.69 -15.91 -0.67
C LEU A 189 4.89 -15.98 0.63
N PHE A 190 3.69 -15.39 0.66
CA PHE A 190 2.79 -15.44 1.81
C PHE A 190 2.37 -16.87 2.17
N LEU A 191 1.98 -17.67 1.17
CA LEU A 191 1.57 -19.07 1.37
C LEU A 191 2.74 -20.01 1.71
N LEU A 192 3.97 -19.64 1.38
CA LEU A 192 5.16 -20.39 1.76
C LEU A 192 5.65 -20.02 3.16
N ALA A 193 5.77 -18.72 3.44
CA ALA A 193 6.45 -18.21 4.63
C ALA A 193 5.55 -18.22 5.88
N GLU A 194 4.30 -17.75 5.79
CA GLU A 194 3.43 -17.64 6.97
C GLU A 194 3.16 -19.01 7.62
N PRO A 195 2.78 -20.08 6.89
CA PRO A 195 2.53 -21.40 7.48
C PRO A 195 3.76 -21.99 8.17
N PHE A 196 4.94 -21.82 7.56
CA PHE A 196 6.21 -22.24 8.15
C PHE A 196 6.48 -21.51 9.47
N MET A 197 6.36 -20.19 9.50
CA MET A 197 6.64 -19.39 10.69
C MET A 197 5.64 -19.67 11.82
N LEU A 198 4.36 -19.79 11.49
CA LEU A 198 3.31 -20.08 12.47
C LEU A 198 3.47 -21.47 13.09
N SER A 199 3.76 -22.50 12.28
CA SER A 199 3.96 -23.85 12.80
C SER A 199 5.24 -23.96 13.64
N ARG A 200 6.32 -23.28 13.24
CA ARG A 200 7.61 -23.37 13.92
C ARG A 200 7.75 -22.48 15.15
N PHE A 201 7.17 -21.28 15.11
CA PHE A 201 7.36 -20.24 16.13
C PHE A 201 6.05 -19.78 16.79
N GLY A 202 4.89 -20.07 16.20
CA GLY A 202 3.58 -19.59 16.68
C GLY A 202 3.33 -18.11 16.40
N THR A 203 4.17 -17.46 15.57
CA THR A 203 4.04 -16.04 15.21
C THR A 203 4.85 -15.75 13.94
N THR A 204 4.59 -14.60 13.32
CA THR A 204 5.36 -14.04 12.19
C THR A 204 6.11 -12.79 12.66
N PRO A 205 7.13 -12.28 11.95
CA PRO A 205 7.90 -11.11 12.37
C PRO A 205 7.04 -9.91 12.77
N GLY A 206 6.09 -9.51 11.94
CA GLY A 206 5.20 -8.39 12.24
C GLY A 206 4.24 -8.67 13.38
N LYS A 207 3.73 -9.91 13.49
CA LYS A 207 2.89 -10.33 14.63
C LYS A 207 3.69 -10.29 15.94
N PHE A 208 4.91 -10.82 15.93
CA PHE A 208 5.81 -10.82 17.08
C PHE A 208 6.11 -9.40 17.56
N LEU A 209 6.49 -8.50 16.64
CA LEU A 209 6.77 -7.09 16.95
C LEU A 209 5.58 -6.39 17.61
N LEU A 210 4.36 -6.72 17.19
CA LEU A 210 3.14 -6.16 17.75
C LEU A 210 2.55 -6.95 18.93
N GLY A 211 3.23 -8.01 19.37
CA GLY A 211 2.80 -8.82 20.52
C GLY A 211 1.66 -9.80 20.24
N LEU A 212 1.42 -10.12 18.96
CA LEU A 212 0.47 -11.14 18.53
C LEU A 212 1.13 -12.53 18.50
N ARG A 213 0.42 -13.51 19.05
CA ARG A 213 0.82 -14.92 19.01
C ARG A 213 -0.38 -15.81 18.74
N MET A 214 -0.17 -16.89 18.02
CA MET A 214 -1.23 -17.79 17.61
C MET A 214 -0.99 -19.21 18.09
N THR A 215 -2.05 -19.86 18.55
CA THR A 215 -2.04 -21.24 19.04
C THR A 215 -3.29 -21.97 18.55
N ALA A 216 -3.26 -23.29 18.58
CA ALA A 216 -4.48 -24.10 18.51
C ALA A 216 -5.34 -23.86 19.75
N GLU A 217 -6.60 -24.29 19.74
CA GLU A 217 -7.50 -24.25 20.91
C GLU A 217 -6.94 -25.02 22.11
N THR A 218 -6.18 -26.09 21.85
CA THR A 218 -5.47 -26.87 22.86
C THR A 218 -4.32 -26.10 23.54
N GLY A 219 -4.00 -24.90 23.08
CA GLY A 219 -2.84 -24.11 23.49
C GLY A 219 -1.51 -24.56 22.86
N ALA A 220 -1.52 -25.66 22.09
CA ALA A 220 -0.36 -26.11 21.33
C ALA A 220 -0.06 -25.18 20.13
N ARG A 221 1.14 -25.34 19.55
CA ARG A 221 1.44 -24.70 18.26
C ARG A 221 0.65 -25.37 17.15
N LEU A 222 0.32 -24.60 16.12
CA LEU A 222 -0.34 -25.12 14.93
C LEU A 222 0.56 -26.12 14.21
N THR A 223 -0.04 -27.18 13.70
CA THR A 223 0.64 -28.01 12.71
C THR A 223 0.85 -27.21 11.41
N HIS A 224 1.76 -27.67 10.55
CA HIS A 224 1.97 -27.01 9.26
C HIS A 224 0.69 -27.01 8.40
N GLY A 225 -0.09 -28.09 8.44
CA GLY A 225 -1.37 -28.19 7.71
C GLY A 225 -2.42 -27.20 8.20
N GLU A 226 -2.60 -27.09 9.51
CA GLU A 226 -3.51 -26.11 10.13
C GLU A 226 -3.09 -24.68 9.80
N ALA A 227 -1.79 -24.38 9.91
CA ALA A 227 -1.24 -23.07 9.58
C ALA A 227 -1.44 -22.71 8.10
N LEU A 228 -1.26 -23.67 7.19
CA LEU A 228 -1.49 -23.50 5.76
C LEU A 228 -2.97 -23.29 5.44
N HIS A 229 -3.85 -24.12 5.99
CA HIS A 229 -5.30 -24.00 5.82
C HIS A 229 -5.79 -22.62 6.27
N ARG A 230 -5.33 -22.19 7.45
CA ARG A 230 -5.65 -20.88 7.98
C ARG A 230 -5.14 -19.75 7.07
N THR A 231 -3.87 -19.80 6.67
CA THR A 231 -3.25 -18.79 5.80
C THR A 231 -3.99 -18.67 4.47
N TRP A 232 -4.39 -19.82 3.89
CA TRP A 232 -5.21 -19.87 2.68
C TRP A 232 -6.58 -19.19 2.87
N THR A 233 -7.24 -19.43 4.02
CA THR A 233 -8.50 -18.77 4.36
C THR A 233 -8.31 -17.26 4.56
N VAL A 234 -7.20 -16.82 5.17
CA VAL A 234 -6.84 -15.39 5.26
C VAL A 234 -6.60 -14.79 3.88
N LEU A 235 -5.92 -15.49 2.98
CA LEU A 235 -5.67 -15.02 1.62
C LEU A 235 -6.99 -14.81 0.85
N LYS A 236 -7.85 -15.82 0.86
CA LYS A 236 -9.12 -15.81 0.12
C LYS A 236 -10.16 -14.88 0.73
N LYS A 237 -10.45 -15.04 2.03
CA LYS A 237 -11.54 -14.33 2.72
C LYS A 237 -11.05 -13.08 3.47
N GLY A 238 -9.80 -13.03 3.92
CA GLY A 238 -9.27 -11.82 4.56
C GLY A 238 -8.83 -10.77 3.53
N CYS A 239 -7.99 -11.18 2.59
CA CYS A 239 -7.28 -10.27 1.68
C CYS A 239 -7.82 -10.27 0.24
N GLY A 240 -8.70 -11.20 -0.13
CA GLY A 240 -9.26 -11.27 -1.47
C GLY A 240 -8.20 -11.52 -2.56
N PHE A 241 -7.24 -12.41 -2.30
CA PHE A 241 -6.08 -12.67 -3.17
C PHE A 241 -5.21 -11.43 -3.47
N ASN A 242 -5.38 -10.34 -2.71
CA ASN A 242 -4.72 -9.05 -2.94
C ASN A 242 -5.05 -8.44 -4.31
N LEU A 243 -6.18 -8.82 -4.90
CA LEU A 243 -6.66 -8.20 -6.14
C LEU A 243 -7.04 -6.73 -5.86
N PRO A 244 -6.62 -5.79 -6.73
CA PRO A 244 -6.99 -4.39 -6.59
C PRO A 244 -8.51 -4.21 -6.46
N VAL A 245 -8.95 -3.21 -5.69
CA VAL A 245 -10.36 -2.94 -5.33
C VAL A 245 -11.00 -4.03 -4.45
N TYR A 246 -10.95 -5.31 -4.83
CA TYR A 246 -11.52 -6.40 -4.05
C TYR A 246 -10.85 -6.54 -2.68
N TRP A 247 -9.52 -6.37 -2.64
CA TRP A 247 -8.74 -6.30 -1.40
C TRP A 247 -9.27 -5.21 -0.45
N ILE A 248 -9.58 -4.01 -0.95
CA ILE A 248 -10.12 -2.90 -0.13
C ILE A 248 -11.45 -3.30 0.49
N ILE A 249 -12.34 -3.90 -0.32
CA ILE A 249 -13.66 -4.37 0.14
C ILE A 249 -13.49 -5.44 1.22
N ARG A 250 -12.60 -6.42 1.01
CA ARG A 250 -12.35 -7.50 1.98
C ARG A 250 -11.69 -6.98 3.26
N MET A 251 -10.77 -6.02 3.16
CA MET A 251 -10.16 -5.37 4.33
C MET A 251 -11.19 -4.59 5.15
N TYR A 252 -12.09 -3.83 4.51
CA TYR A 252 -13.16 -3.15 5.21
C TYR A 252 -14.12 -4.11 5.92
N LYS A 253 -14.52 -5.21 5.25
CA LYS A 253 -15.34 -6.26 5.87
C LYS A 253 -14.64 -6.91 7.06
N SER A 254 -13.36 -7.24 6.91
CA SER A 254 -12.55 -7.85 7.98
C SER A 254 -12.35 -6.89 9.16
N TYR A 255 -12.18 -5.59 8.89
CA TYR A 255 -12.11 -4.54 9.89
C TYR A 255 -13.39 -4.46 10.71
N ARG A 256 -14.56 -4.40 10.04
CA ARG A 256 -15.86 -4.32 10.71
C ARG A 256 -16.10 -5.56 11.59
N ALA A 257 -15.96 -6.75 11.01
CA ALA A 257 -16.12 -8.01 11.74
C ALA A 257 -15.19 -8.10 12.97
N CYS A 258 -13.92 -7.70 12.82
CA CYS A 258 -12.98 -7.68 13.95
C CYS A 258 -13.34 -6.64 15.02
N LYS A 259 -13.86 -5.47 14.62
CA LYS A 259 -14.26 -4.41 15.54
C LYS A 259 -15.53 -4.79 16.32
N ASP A 260 -16.46 -5.46 15.66
CA ASP A 260 -17.74 -5.89 16.21
C ASP A 260 -17.61 -7.20 17.01
N GLY A 261 -16.41 -7.77 17.09
CA GLY A 261 -16.14 -8.99 17.85
C GLY A 261 -16.63 -10.27 17.16
N GLU A 262 -16.97 -10.23 15.88
CA GLU A 262 -17.42 -11.38 15.09
C GLU A 262 -16.30 -12.40 14.87
N THR A 263 -16.63 -13.69 14.77
CA THR A 263 -15.63 -14.76 14.54
C THR A 263 -15.23 -14.77 13.09
N LEU A 264 -13.97 -14.42 12.85
CA LEU A 264 -13.39 -14.43 11.53
C LEU A 264 -13.24 -15.88 11.07
N ASP A 265 -13.48 -16.15 9.78
CA ASP A 265 -13.44 -17.51 9.22
C ASP A 265 -12.12 -18.26 9.50
N TRP A 266 -11.01 -17.53 9.59
CA TRP A 266 -9.67 -18.08 9.87
C TRP A 266 -9.32 -18.10 11.36
N GLU A 267 -10.31 -17.93 12.24
CA GLU A 267 -10.16 -17.99 13.71
C GLU A 267 -11.08 -19.03 14.35
N GLN A 268 -11.83 -19.80 13.56
CA GLN A 268 -12.77 -20.80 14.08
C GLN A 268 -12.10 -21.90 14.91
N GLU A 269 -10.85 -22.26 14.58
CA GLU A 269 -10.11 -23.35 15.22
C GLU A 269 -8.77 -22.87 15.83
N THR A 270 -8.57 -21.55 15.95
CA THR A 270 -7.29 -20.98 16.40
C THR A 270 -7.48 -19.85 17.39
N LEU A 271 -6.65 -19.82 18.42
CA LEU A 271 -6.63 -18.75 19.41
C LEU A 271 -5.56 -17.73 19.08
N LEU A 272 -5.95 -16.46 19.14
CA LEU A 272 -5.06 -15.31 18.97
C LEU A 272 -4.86 -14.63 20.32
N TRP A 273 -3.59 -14.49 20.72
CA TRP A 273 -3.17 -13.79 21.92
C TRP A 273 -2.61 -12.43 21.54
N LEU A 274 -2.91 -11.42 22.36
CA LEU A 274 -2.34 -10.09 22.25
C LEU A 274 -1.72 -9.66 23.58
N ASN A 275 -0.43 -9.35 23.55
CA ASN A 275 0.21 -8.58 24.60
C ASN A 275 -0.09 -7.10 24.38
N ASP A 276 -1.08 -6.59 25.11
CA ASP A 276 -1.66 -5.25 24.98
C ASP A 276 -0.79 -4.12 25.53
N ARG A 277 0.36 -4.47 26.12
CA ARG A 277 1.32 -3.49 26.64
C ARG A 277 1.84 -2.58 25.52
N TYR A 278 1.62 -1.28 25.70
CA TYR A 278 2.10 -0.20 24.82
C TYR A 278 1.67 -0.31 23.34
N ILE A 279 0.46 -0.86 23.05
CA ILE A 279 -0.08 -0.91 21.69
C ILE A 279 0.07 0.41 20.91
N PRO A 280 -0.34 1.60 21.42
CA PRO A 280 -0.29 2.82 20.61
C PRO A 280 1.14 3.16 20.20
N LEU A 281 2.11 3.00 21.09
CA LEU A 281 3.53 3.21 20.79
C LEU A 281 4.03 2.21 19.73
N LYS A 282 3.73 0.91 19.89
CA LYS A 282 4.11 -0.13 18.94
C LYS A 282 3.54 0.14 17.54
N VAL A 283 2.29 0.58 17.46
CA VAL A 283 1.63 0.95 16.20
C VAL A 283 2.28 2.19 15.58
N SER A 284 2.51 3.25 16.34
CA SER A 284 3.15 4.48 15.83
C SER A 284 4.58 4.21 15.34
N VAL A 285 5.38 3.47 16.10
CA VAL A 285 6.75 3.09 15.71
C VAL A 285 6.72 2.20 14.46
N SER A 286 5.79 1.26 14.38
CA SER A 286 5.64 0.41 13.19
C SER A 286 5.25 1.21 11.96
N LEU A 287 4.36 2.20 12.08
CA LEU A 287 3.97 3.06 10.96
C LEU A 287 5.17 3.83 10.41
N VAL A 288 5.92 4.51 11.29
CA VAL A 288 7.11 5.31 10.90
C VAL A 288 8.22 4.40 10.38
N GLY A 289 8.45 3.27 11.04
CA GLY A 289 9.45 2.30 10.62
C GLY A 289 9.13 1.70 9.25
N LEU A 290 7.87 1.34 9.00
CA LEU A 290 7.42 0.76 7.74
C LEU A 290 7.54 1.75 6.58
N THR A 291 7.15 3.02 6.77
CA THR A 291 7.29 4.04 5.73
C THR A 291 8.75 4.29 5.41
N LEU A 292 9.60 4.47 6.44
CA LEU A 292 11.03 4.68 6.25
C LEU A 292 11.69 3.49 5.55
N ILE A 293 11.46 2.27 6.04
CA ILE A 293 12.06 1.05 5.49
C ILE A 293 11.63 0.87 4.04
N ASN A 294 10.34 0.97 3.72
CA ASN A 294 9.86 0.79 2.35
C ASN A 294 10.41 1.84 1.39
N THR A 295 10.40 3.12 1.79
CA THR A 295 10.92 4.19 0.93
C THR A 295 12.43 4.02 0.73
N LEU A 296 13.18 3.77 1.80
CA LEU A 296 14.63 3.59 1.71
C LEU A 296 14.99 2.34 0.93
N SER A 297 14.33 1.20 1.16
CA SER A 297 14.58 -0.03 0.42
C SER A 297 14.23 0.13 -1.05
N LEU A 298 13.12 0.79 -1.37
CA LEU A 298 12.70 0.99 -2.75
C LEU A 298 13.72 1.83 -3.52
N ILE A 299 14.20 2.93 -2.90
CA ILE A 299 15.25 3.77 -3.49
C ILE A 299 16.55 2.97 -3.62
N LEU A 300 17.04 2.34 -2.55
CA LEU A 300 18.33 1.66 -2.58
C LEU A 300 18.34 0.46 -3.54
N VAL A 301 17.28 -0.35 -3.57
CA VAL A 301 17.17 -1.49 -4.48
C VAL A 301 17.15 -1.00 -5.93
N TRP A 302 16.31 -0.01 -6.24
CA TRP A 302 16.24 0.56 -7.58
C TRP A 302 17.57 1.18 -8.02
N GLN A 303 18.25 1.93 -7.15
CA GLN A 303 19.56 2.48 -7.50
C GLN A 303 20.63 1.40 -7.66
N ALA A 304 20.60 0.36 -6.81
CA ALA A 304 21.54 -0.75 -6.90
C ALA A 304 21.32 -1.59 -8.18
N GLY A 305 20.08 -1.75 -8.65
CA GLY A 305 19.80 -2.40 -9.94
C GLY A 305 20.24 -1.57 -11.15
N ALA A 306 20.40 -0.25 -10.99
CA ALA A 306 20.96 0.63 -12.02
C ALA A 306 22.50 0.56 -12.10
N LEU A 307 23.15 -0.30 -11.30
CA LEU A 307 24.58 -0.55 -11.42
C LEU A 307 24.86 -1.52 -12.57
N PRO A 308 25.95 -1.31 -13.34
CA PRO A 308 26.35 -2.26 -14.36
C PRO A 308 26.78 -3.61 -13.77
N GLN A 309 26.55 -4.68 -14.52
CA GLN A 309 26.90 -6.06 -14.12
C GLN A 309 28.41 -6.29 -14.10
N ASN A 310 29.10 -5.83 -15.15
CA ASN A 310 30.55 -5.89 -15.22
C ASN A 310 31.14 -4.70 -14.46
N ARG A 311 32.03 -4.96 -13.50
CA ARG A 311 32.63 -3.95 -12.61
C ARG A 311 34.14 -4.12 -12.48
N GLY A 312 34.81 -3.06 -12.04
CA GLY A 312 36.25 -2.95 -11.94
C GLY A 312 36.87 -2.49 -13.26
N ASP A 313 38.03 -3.05 -13.59
CA ASP A 313 38.71 -2.81 -14.86
C ASP A 313 37.95 -3.51 -16.00
N LEU A 314 37.44 -2.71 -16.94
CA LEU A 314 36.58 -3.19 -18.03
C LEU A 314 37.38 -3.41 -19.31
N THR A 315 37.02 -4.45 -20.07
CA THR A 315 37.31 -4.51 -21.51
C THR A 315 36.26 -3.76 -22.32
N VAL A 316 36.53 -3.49 -23.60
CA VAL A 316 35.53 -2.88 -24.51
C VAL A 316 34.28 -3.78 -24.64
N GLU A 317 34.46 -5.09 -24.66
CA GLU A 317 33.35 -6.06 -24.68
C GLU A 317 32.47 -5.93 -23.43
N GLN A 318 33.07 -5.88 -22.24
CA GLN A 318 32.34 -5.74 -20.98
C GLN A 318 31.64 -4.38 -20.87
N TYR A 319 32.25 -3.32 -21.40
CA TYR A 319 31.60 -2.01 -21.52
C TYR A 319 30.39 -2.06 -22.46
N ALA A 320 30.51 -2.70 -23.62
CA ALA A 320 29.41 -2.84 -24.57
C ALA A 320 28.23 -3.59 -23.95
N GLU A 321 28.49 -4.67 -23.19
CA GLU A 321 27.47 -5.38 -22.42
C GLU A 321 26.77 -4.46 -21.40
N ASN A 322 27.55 -3.69 -20.63
CA ASN A 322 27.02 -2.73 -19.65
C ASN A 322 26.15 -1.65 -20.32
N PHE A 323 26.60 -1.09 -21.44
CA PHE A 323 25.89 -0.07 -22.21
C PHE A 323 24.52 -0.60 -22.67
N ASN A 324 24.52 -1.77 -23.32
CA ASN A 324 23.30 -2.40 -23.83
C ASN A 324 22.33 -2.83 -22.71
N ASP A 325 22.85 -3.19 -21.52
CA ASP A 325 22.02 -3.46 -20.34
C ASP A 325 21.38 -2.19 -19.80
N MET A 326 22.13 -1.09 -19.74
CA MET A 326 21.61 0.20 -19.28
C MET A 326 20.56 0.80 -20.21
N GLU A 327 20.73 0.70 -21.53
CA GLU A 327 19.67 1.11 -22.47
C GLU A 327 18.35 0.38 -22.19
N ARG A 328 18.41 -0.93 -21.89
CA ARG A 328 17.23 -1.71 -21.50
C ARG A 328 16.69 -1.31 -20.12
N TYR A 329 17.58 -1.05 -19.16
CA TYR A 329 17.20 -0.66 -17.81
C TYR A 329 16.43 0.67 -17.76
N PHE A 330 16.85 1.65 -18.56
CA PHE A 330 16.19 2.96 -18.69
C PHE A 330 15.06 2.98 -19.75
N SER A 331 14.65 1.81 -20.24
CA SER A 331 13.62 1.63 -21.28
C SER A 331 13.81 2.53 -22.51
N ILE A 332 15.05 2.62 -22.99
CA ILE A 332 15.39 3.39 -24.18
C ILE A 332 15.10 2.52 -25.41
N ASP A 333 13.85 2.57 -25.87
CA ASP A 333 13.34 1.76 -26.98
C ASP A 333 13.43 2.46 -28.35
N ARG A 334 14.42 3.33 -28.54
CA ARG A 334 14.62 4.09 -29.78
C ARG A 334 16.11 4.24 -30.13
N GLN A 335 16.40 4.66 -31.36
CA GLN A 335 17.76 5.02 -31.72
C GLN A 335 18.22 6.30 -31.00
N LEU A 336 19.44 6.30 -30.49
CA LEU A 336 19.98 7.35 -29.62
C LEU A 336 20.30 8.69 -30.31
N ASN A 337 20.28 8.75 -31.64
CA ASN A 337 20.36 9.99 -32.43
C ASN A 337 18.98 10.54 -32.82
N LEU A 338 17.90 9.98 -32.28
CA LEU A 338 16.53 10.40 -32.54
C LEU A 338 15.84 10.92 -31.27
N PRO A 339 14.88 11.87 -31.40
CA PRO A 339 14.16 12.43 -30.26
C PRO A 339 13.30 11.39 -29.53
N GLY A 340 13.11 11.58 -28.22
CA GLY A 340 12.29 10.70 -27.38
C GLY A 340 10.80 10.85 -27.70
N ASN A 341 10.06 9.73 -27.82
CA ASN A 341 8.62 9.63 -28.15
C ASN A 341 8.19 10.05 -29.56
N ILE A 342 8.83 9.52 -30.61
CA ILE A 342 8.22 9.60 -31.95
C ILE A 342 6.94 8.75 -31.94
N THR A 343 5.78 9.41 -31.92
CA THR A 343 4.49 8.73 -32.09
C THR A 343 4.48 8.12 -33.50
N ILE A 344 4.15 6.84 -33.61
CA ILE A 344 4.17 6.05 -34.85
C ILE A 344 3.17 6.61 -35.87
N TYR A 345 3.56 7.67 -36.58
CA TYR A 345 2.91 8.15 -37.81
C TYR A 345 3.84 7.98 -39.03
N GLY A 346 5.07 7.48 -38.83
CA GLY A 346 6.03 7.14 -39.88
C GLY A 346 5.96 5.67 -40.34
N ILE A 347 6.68 5.34 -41.41
CA ILE A 347 6.83 3.97 -41.90
C ILE A 347 7.72 3.20 -40.91
N VAL A 348 7.10 2.39 -40.05
CA VAL A 348 7.83 1.37 -39.28
C VAL A 348 8.09 0.21 -40.22
N THR A 349 9.33 0.04 -40.66
CA THR A 349 9.72 -1.21 -41.30
C THR A 349 10.07 -2.22 -40.23
N ILE A 350 9.56 -3.45 -40.40
CA ILE A 350 9.81 -4.56 -39.47
C ILE A 350 11.21 -5.18 -39.73
N ASP A 351 11.79 -4.89 -40.89
CA ASP A 351 13.04 -5.50 -41.38
C ASP A 351 14.31 -4.74 -40.99
N ASP A 352 14.17 -3.53 -40.43
CA ASP A 352 15.31 -2.73 -40.00
C ASP A 352 15.33 -2.62 -38.47
N SER A 353 16.53 -2.66 -37.88
CA SER A 353 16.77 -2.84 -36.44
C SER A 353 17.49 -1.67 -35.75
N ARG A 354 17.17 -1.40 -34.47
CA ARG A 354 17.93 -0.45 -33.65
C ARG A 354 19.39 -0.90 -33.51
N LEU A 355 20.31 0.06 -33.42
CA LEU A 355 21.73 -0.20 -33.19
C LEU A 355 22.02 -0.36 -31.71
N ILE A 356 22.82 -1.38 -31.39
CA ILE A 356 23.47 -1.60 -30.09
C ILE A 356 24.96 -1.73 -30.27
N LEU A 357 25.72 -1.80 -29.17
CA LEU A 357 27.14 -2.08 -29.24
C LEU A 357 27.40 -3.59 -29.38
N SER A 358 28.16 -3.96 -30.39
CA SER A 358 28.75 -5.29 -30.54
C SER A 358 29.88 -5.50 -29.52
N LYS A 359 30.41 -6.73 -29.45
CA LYS A 359 31.55 -7.09 -28.58
C LYS A 359 32.81 -6.24 -28.84
N ASP A 360 32.98 -5.79 -30.07
CA ASP A 360 34.12 -4.95 -30.48
C ASP A 360 33.87 -3.45 -30.23
N GLY A 361 32.70 -3.09 -29.68
CA GLY A 361 32.30 -1.69 -29.44
C GLY A 361 31.76 -0.97 -30.68
N ALA A 362 31.64 -1.66 -31.82
CA ALA A 362 31.03 -1.09 -33.02
C ALA A 362 29.50 -1.21 -32.99
N TRP A 363 28.80 -0.29 -33.65
CA TRP A 363 27.35 -0.35 -33.80
C TRP A 363 26.90 -1.57 -34.64
N GLU A 364 25.96 -2.35 -34.10
CA GLU A 364 25.39 -3.54 -34.71
C GLU A 364 23.86 -3.53 -34.62
N LYS A 365 23.19 -4.02 -35.67
CA LYS A 365 21.72 -4.10 -35.77
C LYS A 365 21.18 -5.33 -35.02
N ILE A 366 20.15 -5.16 -34.17
CA ILE A 366 19.44 -6.30 -33.52
C ILE A 366 18.27 -6.83 -34.36
N PRO A 367 18.34 -8.05 -34.93
CA PRO A 367 17.23 -8.59 -35.72
C PRO A 367 15.89 -8.60 -34.95
N GLY A 368 14.82 -8.09 -35.58
CA GLY A 368 13.45 -8.23 -35.08
C GLY A 368 12.97 -7.15 -34.11
N THR A 369 13.73 -6.07 -33.88
CA THR A 369 13.25 -4.89 -33.16
C THR A 369 12.79 -3.81 -34.16
N PRO A 370 11.50 -3.47 -34.22
CA PRO A 370 11.02 -2.42 -35.12
C PRO A 370 11.67 -1.07 -34.77
N TYR A 371 12.14 -0.32 -35.76
CA TYR A 371 12.51 1.08 -35.59
C TYR A 371 11.95 1.96 -36.71
N ILE A 372 12.03 3.27 -36.51
CA ILE A 372 11.57 4.26 -37.47
C ILE A 372 12.59 4.43 -38.59
N THR A 373 12.31 3.84 -39.75
CA THR A 373 13.06 4.07 -40.98
C THR A 373 12.47 5.23 -41.76
N GLY A 374 13.18 6.35 -41.80
CA GLY A 374 12.75 7.54 -42.52
C GLY A 374 11.85 8.45 -41.68
N THR A 375 12.42 9.56 -41.27
CA THR A 375 11.75 10.70 -40.62
C THR A 375 11.40 11.76 -41.67
N ALA A 376 10.41 12.60 -41.40
CA ALA A 376 10.13 13.77 -42.26
C ALA A 376 11.27 14.80 -42.21
N GLU A 377 12.07 14.78 -41.14
CA GLU A 377 13.25 15.60 -40.94
C GLU A 377 14.52 14.79 -41.19
N ASN A 378 15.58 15.45 -41.68
CA ASN A 378 16.88 14.83 -41.91
C ASN A 378 17.73 14.90 -40.63
N TYR A 379 17.77 13.83 -39.85
CA TYR A 379 18.53 13.81 -38.59
C TYR A 379 20.01 13.45 -38.79
N ALA A 380 20.89 14.04 -37.98
CA ALA A 380 22.30 13.70 -37.97
C ALA A 380 22.53 12.21 -37.66
N GLU A 381 23.57 11.63 -38.26
CA GLU A 381 23.95 10.23 -38.00
C GLU A 381 24.36 10.01 -36.54
N LEU A 382 24.24 8.75 -36.11
CA LEU A 382 24.69 8.34 -34.78
C LEU A 382 26.23 8.33 -34.75
N PRO A 383 26.88 9.07 -33.84
CA PRO A 383 28.33 9.12 -33.79
C PRO A 383 28.92 7.77 -33.37
N GLN A 384 30.12 7.47 -33.88
CA GLN A 384 30.90 6.32 -33.45
C GLN A 384 31.50 6.59 -32.07
N LEU A 385 31.60 5.54 -31.24
CA LEU A 385 32.27 5.61 -29.95
C LEU A 385 33.73 5.18 -30.12
N ASP A 386 34.64 6.04 -29.72
CA ASP A 386 36.07 5.75 -29.70
C ASP A 386 36.52 5.41 -28.28
N TYR A 387 37.32 4.34 -28.15
CA TYR A 387 37.73 3.78 -26.86
C TYR A 387 39.22 4.01 -26.62
N THR A 388 39.58 4.39 -25.40
CA THR A 388 40.98 4.43 -24.94
C THR A 388 41.27 3.18 -24.13
N VAL A 389 42.27 2.41 -24.53
CA VAL A 389 42.64 1.13 -23.90
C VAL A 389 44.13 1.12 -23.55
N GLU A 390 44.44 0.85 -22.29
CA GLU A 390 45.80 0.72 -21.76
C GLU A 390 45.94 -0.67 -21.13
N ASP A 391 46.97 -1.44 -21.54
CA ASP A 391 47.22 -2.81 -21.05
C ASP A 391 46.00 -3.75 -21.11
N GLY A 392 45.10 -3.55 -22.08
CA GLY A 392 43.87 -4.33 -22.26
C GLY A 392 42.68 -3.87 -21.41
N VAL A 393 42.86 -2.82 -20.61
CA VAL A 393 41.82 -2.19 -19.79
C VAL A 393 41.37 -0.88 -20.44
N MET A 394 40.06 -0.70 -20.54
CA MET A 394 39.45 0.54 -21.02
C MET A 394 39.60 1.64 -19.96
N THR A 395 40.26 2.74 -20.32
CA THR A 395 40.50 3.90 -19.45
C THR A 395 39.61 5.09 -19.80
N GLY A 396 38.94 5.06 -20.95
CA GLY A 396 37.99 6.09 -21.32
C GLY A 396 37.29 5.82 -22.65
N LEU A 397 36.34 6.69 -22.96
CA LEU A 397 35.69 6.76 -24.28
C LEU A 397 35.44 8.21 -24.67
N ASN A 398 35.27 8.43 -25.96
CA ASN A 398 34.81 9.71 -26.47
C ASN A 398 33.97 9.49 -27.74
N PHE A 399 33.22 10.52 -28.09
CA PHE A 399 32.65 10.65 -29.43
C PHE A 399 32.59 12.12 -29.80
N SER A 400 32.62 12.37 -31.11
CA SER A 400 32.41 13.71 -31.66
C SER A 400 31.42 13.64 -32.81
N ALA A 401 30.60 14.68 -32.95
CA ALA A 401 29.78 14.89 -34.13
C ALA A 401 29.86 16.36 -34.54
N SER A 402 29.95 16.63 -35.83
CA SER A 402 30.00 17.98 -36.37
C SER A 402 29.34 18.03 -37.74
N CYS A 403 28.65 19.13 -38.03
CA CYS A 403 28.13 19.45 -39.35
C CYS A 403 28.33 20.94 -39.65
N GLU A 404 28.60 21.25 -40.92
CA GLU A 404 28.82 22.62 -41.40
C GLU A 404 28.02 22.84 -42.68
N ASN A 405 27.16 23.86 -42.68
CA ASN A 405 26.36 24.27 -43.84
C ASN A 405 25.46 23.18 -44.43
N GLU A 406 24.95 22.29 -43.57
CA GLU A 406 24.07 21.19 -43.94
C GLU A 406 22.65 21.40 -43.40
N ASP A 407 21.64 21.06 -44.21
CA ASP A 407 20.23 21.08 -43.80
C ASP A 407 19.91 19.79 -43.01
N ILE A 408 20.40 19.76 -41.76
CA ILE A 408 20.30 18.62 -40.85
C ILE A 408 19.75 19.09 -39.50
N THR A 409 18.73 18.39 -39.01
CA THR A 409 18.22 18.54 -37.64
C THR A 409 19.10 17.77 -36.67
N ILE A 410 19.47 18.40 -35.55
CA ILE A 410 20.23 17.76 -34.46
C ILE A 410 19.29 17.40 -33.31
N ALA A 411 19.17 16.10 -33.04
CA ALA A 411 18.49 15.60 -31.85
C ALA A 411 19.40 15.66 -30.61
N SER A 412 18.80 15.62 -29.42
CA SER A 412 19.57 15.53 -28.17
C SER A 412 20.33 14.21 -28.08
N TYR A 413 21.65 14.30 -27.88
CA TYR A 413 22.51 13.17 -27.49
C TYR A 413 22.48 12.89 -25.97
N GLY A 414 21.53 13.46 -25.22
CA GLY A 414 21.47 13.33 -23.76
C GLY A 414 21.43 11.89 -23.27
N ASP A 415 20.62 11.03 -23.90
CA ASP A 415 20.53 9.61 -23.56
C ASP A 415 21.83 8.86 -23.91
N LEU A 416 22.42 9.13 -25.09
CA LEU A 416 23.70 8.55 -25.50
C LEU A 416 24.81 8.89 -24.50
N MET A 417 24.94 10.17 -24.14
CA MET A 417 25.94 10.63 -23.18
C MET A 417 25.72 10.03 -21.80
N ALA A 418 24.46 10.00 -21.32
CA ALA A 418 24.14 9.52 -19.98
C ALA A 418 24.40 8.02 -19.84
N VAL A 419 23.95 7.20 -20.80
CA VAL A 419 24.21 5.76 -20.78
C VAL A 419 25.69 5.45 -20.96
N SER A 420 26.38 6.14 -21.89
CA SER A 420 27.82 5.95 -22.10
C SER A 420 28.62 6.26 -20.82
N ALA A 421 28.27 7.36 -20.15
CA ALA A 421 28.90 7.74 -18.89
C ALA A 421 28.65 6.70 -17.79
N LEU A 422 27.40 6.28 -17.58
CA LEU A 422 27.04 5.38 -16.48
C LEU A 422 27.64 3.99 -16.66
N ALA A 423 27.63 3.45 -17.88
CA ALA A 423 28.16 2.12 -18.19
C ALA A 423 29.65 1.98 -17.82
N PHE A 424 30.38 3.10 -17.84
CA PHE A 424 31.78 3.18 -17.43
C PHE A 424 31.97 3.66 -15.99
N LEU A 425 31.36 4.79 -15.59
CA LEU A 425 31.53 5.42 -14.28
C LEU A 425 31.04 4.51 -13.15
N CYS A 426 29.83 3.95 -13.27
CA CYS A 426 29.24 3.15 -12.20
C CYS A 426 29.87 1.76 -12.07
N ALA A 427 30.67 1.35 -13.07
CA ALA A 427 31.42 0.11 -13.05
C ALA A 427 32.68 0.20 -12.18
N GLN A 428 33.22 1.41 -11.96
CA GLN A 428 34.48 1.59 -11.25
C GLN A 428 34.40 1.09 -9.78
N ASP A 429 35.52 0.57 -9.27
CA ASP A 429 35.61 0.06 -7.89
C ASP A 429 35.41 1.16 -6.83
N ASP A 430 35.89 2.36 -7.11
CA ASP A 430 35.76 3.52 -6.22
C ASP A 430 34.36 4.14 -6.25
N TYR A 431 33.48 3.71 -7.17
CA TYR A 431 32.13 4.22 -7.26
C TYR A 431 31.25 3.74 -6.11
N ARG A 432 30.61 4.71 -5.44
CA ARG A 432 29.67 4.48 -4.34
C ARG A 432 28.28 4.91 -4.76
N LEU A 433 27.30 4.08 -4.41
CA LEU A 433 25.89 4.33 -4.74
C LEU A 433 25.34 5.65 -4.18
N LEU A 434 25.86 6.09 -3.03
CA LEU A 434 25.55 7.37 -2.41
C LEU A 434 26.85 8.15 -2.15
N PRO A 435 26.86 9.48 -2.38
CA PRO A 435 25.70 10.35 -2.63
C PRO A 435 25.25 10.46 -4.10
N ALA A 436 26.09 10.05 -5.06
CA ALA A 436 25.86 10.26 -6.49
C ALA A 436 25.16 9.05 -7.13
N ALA A 437 23.87 8.84 -6.85
CA ALA A 437 23.14 7.67 -7.33
C ALA A 437 23.04 7.62 -8.88
N PRO A 438 23.03 6.43 -9.52
CA PRO A 438 23.11 6.31 -10.98
C PRO A 438 22.02 7.11 -11.71
N THR A 439 20.78 7.09 -11.23
CA THR A 439 19.69 7.81 -11.90
C THR A 439 19.80 9.33 -11.75
N PHE A 440 20.46 9.81 -10.69
CA PHE A 440 20.73 11.24 -10.53
C PHE A 440 21.78 11.71 -11.54
N ILE A 441 22.87 10.95 -11.70
CA ILE A 441 23.89 11.21 -12.71
C ILE A 441 23.28 11.14 -14.12
N TYR A 442 22.47 10.11 -14.39
CA TYR A 442 21.70 9.97 -15.64
C TYR A 442 20.90 11.24 -15.93
N ALA A 443 20.05 11.65 -14.99
CA ALA A 443 19.17 12.81 -15.16
C ALA A 443 19.96 14.11 -15.35
N GLN A 444 21.08 14.27 -14.64
CA GLN A 444 21.95 15.44 -14.77
C GLN A 444 22.57 15.54 -16.16
N ILE A 445 23.19 14.46 -16.65
CA ILE A 445 23.82 14.41 -17.98
C ILE A 445 22.76 14.59 -19.08
N LYS A 446 21.64 13.89 -18.95
CA LYS A 446 20.53 13.97 -19.89
C LYS A 446 19.98 15.39 -19.99
N ALA A 447 19.78 16.08 -18.85
CA ALA A 447 19.29 17.45 -18.85
C ALA A 447 20.28 18.42 -19.53
N SER A 448 21.58 18.23 -19.35
CA SER A 448 22.60 19.01 -20.08
C SER A 448 22.57 18.73 -21.59
N GLY A 449 22.43 17.46 -22.00
CA GLY A 449 22.29 17.09 -23.40
C GLY A 449 21.00 17.64 -24.05
N ASP A 450 19.86 17.53 -23.37
CA ASP A 450 18.56 18.02 -23.85
C ASP A 450 18.51 19.56 -23.97
N SER A 451 19.44 20.26 -23.31
CA SER A 451 19.60 21.71 -23.41
C SER A 451 20.76 22.14 -24.30
N PHE A 452 21.46 21.20 -24.96
CA PHE A 452 22.66 21.46 -25.76
C PHE A 452 23.72 22.30 -25.00
N SER A 453 23.87 22.03 -23.70
CA SER A 453 24.78 22.76 -22.84
C SER A 453 26.07 21.98 -22.56
N SER A 454 27.19 22.71 -22.60
CA SER A 454 28.49 22.18 -22.18
C SER A 454 28.50 21.91 -20.67
N PHE A 455 29.12 20.81 -20.25
CA PHE A 455 29.20 20.44 -18.83
C PHE A 455 30.47 19.66 -18.50
N LYS A 456 30.80 19.61 -17.20
CA LYS A 456 31.87 18.78 -16.66
C LYS A 456 31.46 18.23 -15.30
N ILE A 457 31.57 16.91 -15.13
CA ILE A 457 31.26 16.18 -13.90
C ILE A 457 32.49 15.34 -13.56
N SER A 458 32.84 15.27 -12.27
CA SER A 458 33.92 14.40 -11.79
C SER A 458 33.41 13.60 -10.61
N GLU A 459 33.43 12.27 -10.73
CA GLU A 459 32.93 11.33 -9.73
C GLU A 459 33.79 10.05 -9.78
N ALA A 460 34.10 9.46 -8.62
CA ALA A 460 34.87 8.20 -8.53
C ALA A 460 36.17 8.15 -9.38
N GLY A 461 36.91 9.27 -9.48
CA GLY A 461 38.14 9.36 -10.27
C GLY A 461 37.93 9.43 -11.79
N VAL A 462 36.68 9.44 -12.25
CA VAL A 462 36.30 9.59 -13.66
C VAL A 462 35.83 11.02 -13.91
N THR A 463 36.31 11.61 -14.99
CA THR A 463 35.87 12.91 -15.49
C THR A 463 35.04 12.71 -16.75
N ILE A 464 33.80 13.19 -16.70
CA ILE A 464 32.87 13.26 -17.82
C ILE A 464 32.81 14.72 -18.26
N SER A 465 33.05 14.99 -19.54
CA SER A 465 32.92 16.33 -20.09
C SER A 465 32.23 16.31 -21.44
N CYS A 466 31.45 17.35 -21.68
CA CYS A 466 30.86 17.63 -22.98
C CYS A 466 31.08 19.08 -23.32
N THR A 467 31.57 19.35 -24.53
CA THR A 467 31.62 20.69 -25.12
C THR A 467 30.73 20.71 -26.34
N VAL A 468 29.78 21.63 -26.35
CA VAL A 468 28.80 21.82 -27.43
C VAL A 468 28.91 23.26 -27.91
N GLU A 469 29.07 23.43 -29.22
CA GLU A 469 29.08 24.71 -29.92
C GLU A 469 28.14 24.63 -31.11
N TYR A 470 27.29 25.63 -31.29
CA TYR A 470 26.42 25.72 -32.46
C TYR A 470 26.09 27.16 -32.81
N ASP A 471 25.94 27.44 -34.10
CA ASP A 471 25.50 28.72 -34.66
C ASP A 471 24.56 28.48 -35.85
N GLY A 472 23.67 29.43 -36.16
CA GLY A 472 22.69 29.26 -37.24
C GLY A 472 21.60 28.20 -36.99
N TYR A 473 21.40 27.78 -35.74
CA TYR A 473 20.35 26.86 -35.34
C TYR A 473 19.30 27.50 -34.43
N GLU A 474 18.05 27.09 -34.57
CA GLU A 474 16.98 27.39 -33.63
C GLU A 474 16.60 26.18 -32.78
N LEU A 475 16.65 26.34 -31.46
CA LEU A 475 16.16 25.32 -30.53
C LEU A 475 14.63 25.38 -30.47
N ARG A 476 13.98 24.38 -31.07
CA ARG A 476 12.52 24.27 -31.12
C ARG A 476 12.07 22.93 -30.51
N PRO A 477 10.87 22.85 -29.93
CA PRO A 477 10.25 21.55 -29.74
C PRO A 477 10.10 20.89 -31.12
N ASP A 478 10.40 19.60 -31.21
CA ASP A 478 10.13 18.81 -32.41
C ASP A 478 8.67 19.01 -32.84
N THR A 479 8.44 19.13 -34.15
CA THR A 479 7.10 19.33 -34.73
C THR A 479 6.06 18.31 -34.27
N TRP A 480 6.48 17.14 -33.77
CA TRP A 480 5.61 16.06 -33.32
C TRP A 480 5.83 15.65 -31.86
N ILE A 481 6.78 16.25 -31.12
CA ILE A 481 7.18 15.78 -29.78
C ILE A 481 7.59 16.90 -28.80
N GLN A 482 7.54 16.62 -27.49
CA GLN A 482 8.03 17.54 -26.44
C GLN A 482 9.56 17.62 -26.31
N SER A 483 10.30 16.77 -27.03
CA SER A 483 11.76 16.80 -27.09
C SER A 483 12.24 18.02 -27.88
N ARG A 484 13.29 18.70 -27.41
CA ARG A 484 13.87 19.84 -28.13
C ARG A 484 14.93 19.37 -29.11
N VAL A 485 14.92 19.95 -30.29
CA VAL A 485 15.88 19.68 -31.37
C VAL A 485 16.43 20.99 -31.91
N LEU A 486 17.64 20.98 -32.46
CA LEU A 486 18.20 22.11 -33.19
C LEU A 486 17.83 21.97 -34.66
N VAL A 487 17.08 22.94 -35.18
CA VAL A 487 16.69 23.02 -36.59
C VAL A 487 17.43 24.17 -37.26
N PRO A 488 18.02 23.99 -38.46
CA PRO A 488 18.69 25.07 -39.18
C PRO A 488 17.79 26.30 -39.34
N ALA A 489 18.32 27.49 -39.01
CA ALA A 489 17.58 28.74 -39.16
C ALA A 489 17.54 29.15 -40.64
N TYR A 490 16.37 29.54 -41.14
CA TYR A 490 16.21 29.90 -42.56
C TYR A 490 17.13 31.06 -42.95
N GLY A 491 17.99 30.86 -43.95
CA GLY A 491 18.92 31.86 -44.46
C GLY A 491 20.19 32.06 -43.62
N SER A 492 20.47 31.15 -42.68
CA SER A 492 21.73 31.10 -41.94
C SER A 492 22.70 30.06 -42.53
N GLU A 493 23.95 30.12 -42.11
CA GLU A 493 25.00 29.11 -42.35
C GLU A 493 25.14 28.28 -41.07
N PRO A 494 24.38 27.16 -40.92
CA PRO A 494 24.35 26.40 -39.68
C PRO A 494 25.68 25.70 -39.44
N SER A 495 26.18 25.77 -38.20
CA SER A 495 27.34 25.00 -37.74
C SER A 495 27.02 24.37 -36.38
N PHE A 496 27.41 23.11 -36.21
CA PHE A 496 27.25 22.39 -34.95
C PHE A 496 28.47 21.51 -34.70
N SER A 497 28.91 21.46 -33.45
CA SER A 497 29.99 20.60 -32.98
C SER A 497 29.71 20.15 -31.55
N ILE A 498 29.86 18.85 -31.30
CA ILE A 498 29.81 18.25 -29.97
C ILE A 498 31.03 17.35 -29.77
N ASN A 499 31.67 17.49 -28.62
CA ASN A 499 32.76 16.64 -28.18
C ASN A 499 32.45 16.14 -26.78
N PHE A 500 32.15 14.84 -26.67
CA PHE A 500 31.87 14.17 -25.40
C PHE A 500 33.01 13.24 -25.05
N SER A 501 33.43 13.23 -23.79
CA SER A 501 34.47 12.34 -23.29
C SER A 501 34.23 11.87 -21.85
N VAL A 502 34.64 10.63 -21.59
CA VAL A 502 34.69 10.00 -20.27
C VAL A 502 36.10 9.48 -20.09
N THR A 503 36.80 9.93 -19.05
CA THR A 503 38.21 9.60 -18.82
C THR A 503 38.46 9.26 -17.36
N LYS A 504 39.13 8.14 -17.10
CA LYS A 504 39.65 7.76 -15.78
C LYS A 504 41.06 8.33 -15.64
N ALA A 505 41.30 9.05 -14.54
CA ALA A 505 42.58 9.72 -14.26
C ALA A 505 43.69 8.77 -13.79
#